data_AF-A0A7J5JCB9-F1
#
_entry.id   AF-A0A7J5JCB9-F1
#
_cell.length_a   1.000
_cell.length_b   1.000
_cell.length_c   1.000
_cell.angle_alpha   90.00
_cell.angle_beta   90.00
_cell.angle_gamma   90.00
#
_symmetry.space_group_name_H-M   'P 1'
#
loop_
_entity.id
_entity.type
_entity.pdbx_description
1 polymer ?
#
loop_
_entity_poly.entity_id
_entity_poly.type
_entity_poly.pdbx_seq_one_letter_code
_entity_poly.pdbx_strand_id
1 'polypeptide(L)'
;AARTKSALQAKKARGFRLGNPEHLMDKHEQAIQNSIRTCREKADNNPNNRRAVAMLRTLVKEEHTLQEIADILNKEGFVTSKGYRFYKSTVYKLIRRYNLK
;
A
#
# COMPACT_ATOMS: atom_id res chain seq x y z
N ALA A 1 20.11 4.85 25.27
CA ALA A 1 19.17 5.61 24.41
C ALA A 1 18.52 6.84 25.07
N ALA A 2 18.34 6.88 26.40
CA ALA A 2 17.70 8.01 27.09
C ALA A 2 18.42 9.36 26.85
N ARG A 3 19.76 9.38 26.93
CA ARG A 3 20.59 10.58 26.70
C ARG A 3 20.40 11.19 25.30
N THR A 4 20.31 10.36 24.27
CA THR A 4 20.10 10.81 22.88
C THR A 4 18.73 11.47 22.71
N LYS A 5 17.69 10.90 23.34
CA LYS A 5 16.33 11.49 23.30
C LYS A 5 16.29 12.85 23.98
N SER A 6 16.86 12.98 25.19
CA SER A 6 16.92 14.25 25.92
C SER A 6 17.72 15.32 25.16
N ALA A 7 18.85 14.95 24.55
CA ALA A 7 19.66 15.87 23.74
C ALA A 7 18.91 16.36 22.49
N LEU A 8 18.20 15.48 21.78
CA LEU A 8 17.39 15.85 20.62
C LEU A 8 16.21 16.76 21.01
N GLN A 9 15.58 16.50 22.15
CA GLN A 9 14.46 17.31 22.66
C GLN A 9 14.94 18.70 23.07
N ALA A 10 16.08 18.82 23.75
CA ALA A 10 16.70 20.11 24.08
C ALA A 10 17.07 20.89 22.82
N LYS A 11 17.58 20.23 21.78
CA LYS A 11 17.90 20.87 20.50
C LYS A 11 16.65 21.39 19.77
N LYS A 12 15.55 20.61 19.77
CA LYS A 12 14.23 21.06 19.26
C LYS A 12 13.69 22.25 20.05
N ALA A 13 13.77 22.22 21.38
CA ALA A 13 13.30 23.29 22.26
C ALA A 13 14.05 24.62 22.04
N ARG A 14 15.32 24.54 21.60
CA ARG A 14 16.12 25.70 21.17
C ARG A 14 15.72 26.26 19.79
N GLY A 15 14.65 25.77 19.17
CA GLY A 15 14.15 26.23 17.87
C GLY A 15 14.80 25.55 16.65
N PHE A 16 15.74 24.62 16.85
CA PHE A 16 16.33 23.90 15.72
C PHE A 16 15.37 22.83 15.19
N ARG A 17 15.03 22.92 13.89
CA ARG A 17 14.36 21.83 13.18
C ARG A 17 15.34 20.65 13.02
N LEU A 18 14.91 19.47 13.44
CA LEU A 18 15.68 18.24 13.25
C LEU A 18 15.28 17.56 11.95
N GLY A 19 16.27 17.06 11.21
CA GLY A 19 16.12 16.51 9.87
C GLY A 19 16.63 17.49 8.80
N ASN A 20 16.95 16.97 7.61
CA ASN A 20 17.25 17.81 6.46
C ASN A 20 16.13 17.66 5.42
N PRO A 21 15.08 18.50 5.47
CA PRO A 21 13.97 18.43 4.53
C PRO A 21 14.41 18.73 3.09
N GLU A 22 15.54 19.42 2.89
CA GLU A 22 16.08 19.77 1.57
C GLU A 22 16.68 18.56 0.83
N HIS A 23 17.14 17.52 1.54
CA HIS A 23 17.71 16.32 0.91
C HIS A 23 16.73 15.54 0.02
N LEU A 24 15.43 15.77 0.20
CA LEU A 24 14.39 15.18 -0.63
C LEU A 24 13.83 16.18 -1.66
N MET A 25 14.23 17.45 -1.65
CA MET A 25 13.71 18.45 -2.59
C MET A 25 14.19 18.14 -4.02
N ASP A 26 15.48 17.85 -4.21
CA ASP A 26 16.03 17.50 -5.54
C ASP A 26 15.60 16.12 -6.04
N LYS A 27 15.17 15.24 -5.14
CA LYS A 27 14.81 13.84 -5.43
C LYS A 27 13.37 13.53 -5.05
N HIS A 28 12.52 14.55 -4.94
CA HIS A 28 11.17 14.39 -4.40
C HIS A 28 10.35 13.42 -5.24
N GLU A 29 10.35 13.67 -6.55
CA GLU A 29 9.68 12.84 -7.55
C GLU A 29 10.22 11.41 -7.53
N GLN A 30 11.55 11.24 -7.46
CA GLN A 30 12.18 9.92 -7.38
C GLN A 30 11.78 9.17 -6.10
N ALA A 31 11.65 9.86 -4.97
CA ALA A 31 11.22 9.27 -3.71
C ALA A 31 9.76 8.80 -3.77
N ILE A 32 8.87 9.59 -4.40
CA ILE A 32 7.48 9.20 -4.65
C ILE A 32 7.44 7.93 -5.53
N GLN A 33 8.16 7.94 -6.65
CA GLN A 33 8.21 6.80 -7.57
C GLN A 33 8.78 5.53 -6.92
N ASN A 34 9.86 5.66 -6.14
CA ASN A 34 10.44 4.55 -5.38
C ASN A 34 9.43 4.00 -4.37
N SER A 35 8.70 4.86 -3.65
CA SER A 35 7.67 4.44 -2.70
C SER A 35 6.55 3.66 -3.39
N ILE A 36 6.06 4.17 -4.53
CA ILE A 36 5.04 3.50 -5.35
C ILE A 36 5.56 2.14 -5.83
N ARG A 37 6.79 2.07 -6.34
CA ARG A 37 7.42 0.84 -6.81
C ARG A 37 7.52 -0.20 -5.71
N THR A 38 8.10 0.15 -4.56
CA THR A 38 8.23 -0.78 -3.43
C THR A 38 6.87 -1.26 -2.91
N CYS A 39 5.88 -0.37 -2.84
CA CYS A 39 4.52 -0.77 -2.46
C CYS A 39 3.88 -1.72 -3.48
N ARG A 40 4.14 -1.52 -4.77
CA ARG A 40 3.66 -2.37 -5.86
C ARG A 40 4.33 -3.75 -5.80
N GLU A 41 5.66 -3.80 -5.73
CA GLU A 41 6.42 -5.05 -5.61
C GLU A 41 5.98 -5.88 -4.40
N LYS A 42 5.76 -5.25 -3.24
CA LYS A 42 5.24 -5.93 -2.06
C LYS A 42 3.85 -6.52 -2.29
N ALA A 43 2.99 -5.81 -3.02
CA ALA A 43 1.65 -6.29 -3.34
C ALA A 43 1.69 -7.45 -4.35
N ASP A 44 2.56 -7.38 -5.36
CA ASP A 44 2.70 -8.38 -6.43
C ASP A 44 3.37 -9.68 -5.93
N ASN A 45 4.35 -9.57 -5.02
CA ASN A 45 5.07 -10.74 -4.51
C ASN A 45 4.31 -11.49 -3.41
N ASN A 46 3.33 -10.87 -2.77
CA ASN A 46 2.55 -11.49 -1.70
C ASN A 46 1.78 -12.72 -2.23
N PRO A 47 2.03 -13.94 -1.74
CA PRO A 47 1.37 -15.15 -2.21
C PRO A 47 -0.16 -15.10 -2.11
N ASN A 48 -0.68 -14.47 -1.05
CA ASN A 48 -2.12 -14.31 -0.87
C ASN A 48 -2.73 -13.37 -1.91
N ASN A 49 -2.07 -12.25 -2.19
CA ASN A 49 -2.51 -11.35 -3.25
C ASN A 49 -2.45 -12.00 -4.64
N ARG A 50 -1.41 -12.80 -4.93
CA ARG A 50 -1.33 -13.53 -6.21
C ARG A 50 -2.53 -14.47 -6.41
N ARG A 51 -2.90 -15.20 -5.36
CA ARG A 51 -4.09 -16.06 -5.36
C ARG A 51 -5.39 -15.25 -5.50
N ALA A 52 -5.52 -14.16 -4.75
CA ALA A 52 -6.68 -13.26 -4.83
C ALA A 52 -6.83 -12.66 -6.24
N VAL A 53 -5.73 -12.28 -6.91
CA VAL A 53 -5.74 -11.75 -8.28
C VAL A 53 -6.19 -12.82 -9.28
N ALA A 54 -5.77 -14.08 -9.11
CA ALA A 54 -6.24 -15.17 -9.97
C ALA A 54 -7.76 -15.36 -9.85
N MET A 55 -8.30 -15.35 -8.64
CA MET A 55 -9.75 -15.43 -8.41
C MET A 55 -10.48 -14.21 -8.97
N LEU A 56 -9.93 -13.02 -8.78
CA LEU A 56 -10.51 -11.76 -9.26
C LEU A 56 -10.56 -11.71 -10.80
N ARG A 57 -9.63 -12.35 -11.53
CA ARG A 57 -9.73 -12.51 -12.99
C ARG A 57 -10.94 -13.33 -13.42
N THR A 58 -11.28 -14.38 -12.66
CA THR A 58 -12.45 -15.23 -12.94
C THR A 58 -13.73 -14.46 -12.64
N LEU A 59 -13.84 -13.86 -11.45
CA LEU A 59 -15.04 -13.13 -11.02
C LEU A 59 -15.35 -11.92 -11.90
N VAL A 60 -14.33 -11.25 -12.46
CA VAL A 60 -14.53 -10.15 -13.41
C VAL A 60 -15.07 -10.64 -14.76
N LYS A 61 -14.66 -11.84 -15.21
CA LYS A 61 -15.21 -12.48 -16.43
C LYS A 61 -16.65 -12.93 -16.24
N GLU A 62 -17.01 -13.36 -15.04
CA GLU A 62 -18.37 -13.69 -14.63
C GLU A 62 -19.24 -12.45 -14.35
N GLU A 63 -18.77 -11.26 -14.74
CA GLU A 63 -19.45 -9.97 -14.66
C GLU A 63 -19.94 -9.57 -13.25
N HIS A 64 -19.34 -10.11 -12.20
CA HIS A 64 -19.71 -9.78 -10.83
C HIS A 64 -19.48 -8.29 -10.52
N THR A 65 -20.32 -7.74 -9.64
CA THR A 65 -20.15 -6.36 -9.18
C THR A 65 -18.90 -6.23 -8.30
N LEU A 66 -18.38 -5.02 -8.21
CA LEU A 66 -17.21 -4.72 -7.36
C LEU A 66 -17.44 -5.06 -5.88
N GLN A 67 -18.70 -5.02 -5.43
CA GLN A 67 -19.07 -5.33 -4.06
C GLN A 67 -19.07 -6.85 -3.83
N GLU A 68 -19.71 -7.61 -4.72
CA GLU A 68 -19.74 -9.08 -4.66
C GLU A 68 -18.33 -9.67 -4.71
N ILE A 69 -17.46 -9.14 -5.58
CA ILE A 69 -16.06 -9.56 -5.63
C ILE A 69 -15.35 -9.34 -4.29
N ALA A 70 -15.59 -8.22 -3.62
CA ALA A 70 -14.99 -7.95 -2.31
C ALA A 70 -15.52 -8.93 -1.26
N ASP A 71 -16.81 -9.20 -1.26
CA ASP A 71 -17.46 -10.08 -0.30
C ASP A 71 -17.03 -11.54 -0.48
N ILE A 72 -16.92 -12.01 -1.73
CA ILE A 72 -16.39 -13.34 -2.07
C ILE A 72 -14.94 -13.48 -1.61
N LEU A 73 -14.08 -12.51 -1.95
CA LEU A 73 -12.67 -12.55 -1.52
C LEU A 73 -12.54 -12.62 0.00
N ASN A 74 -13.34 -11.84 0.73
CA ASN A 74 -13.34 -11.85 2.19
C ASN A 74 -13.87 -13.17 2.77
N LYS A 75 -14.91 -13.74 2.15
CA LYS A 75 -15.52 -15.01 2.57
C LYS A 75 -14.58 -16.20 2.38
N GLU A 76 -13.81 -16.20 1.30
CA GLU A 76 -12.76 -17.19 1.02
C GLU A 76 -11.49 -16.99 1.89
N GLY A 77 -11.47 -15.97 2.75
CA GLY A 77 -10.37 -15.72 3.68
C GLY A 77 -9.19 -14.96 3.07
N PHE A 78 -9.33 -14.37 1.89
CA PHE A 78 -8.28 -13.52 1.34
C PHE A 78 -8.17 -12.20 2.12
N VAL A 79 -6.93 -11.82 2.44
CA VAL A 79 -6.57 -10.52 3.01
C VAL A 79 -5.59 -9.75 2.12
N THR A 80 -5.60 -8.43 2.21
CA THR A 80 -4.61 -7.58 1.54
C THR A 80 -3.20 -7.84 2.08
N SER A 81 -2.16 -7.34 1.39
CA SER A 81 -0.75 -7.47 1.82
C SER A 81 -0.42 -6.85 3.19
N LYS A 82 -1.33 -6.05 3.75
CA LYS A 82 -1.26 -5.49 5.10
C LYS A 82 -2.15 -6.21 6.11
N GLY A 83 -2.84 -7.29 5.71
CA GLY A 83 -3.70 -8.09 6.58
C GLY A 83 -5.14 -7.57 6.74
N TYR A 84 -5.54 -6.56 5.96
CA TYR A 84 -6.91 -6.03 6.02
C TYR A 84 -7.86 -6.72 5.03
N ARG A 85 -9.16 -6.66 5.31
CA ARG A 85 -10.24 -7.08 4.41
C ARG A 85 -10.27 -6.28 3.11
N PHE A 86 -10.83 -6.85 2.06
CA PHE A 86 -11.12 -6.17 0.81
C PHE A 86 -12.35 -5.29 0.93
N TYR A 87 -12.29 -4.14 0.28
CA TYR A 87 -13.42 -3.22 0.10
C TYR A 87 -13.64 -3.01 -1.39
N LYS A 88 -14.85 -2.58 -1.77
CA LYS A 88 -15.20 -2.19 -3.15
C LYS A 88 -14.16 -1.29 -3.82
N SER A 89 -13.64 -0.31 -3.08
CA SER A 89 -12.61 0.63 -3.58
C SER A 89 -11.25 -0.05 -3.81
N THR A 90 -10.89 -1.04 -2.99
CA THR A 90 -9.68 -1.86 -3.16
C THR A 90 -9.80 -2.73 -4.40
N VAL A 91 -10.95 -3.38 -4.59
CA VAL A 91 -11.24 -4.20 -5.78
C VAL A 91 -11.16 -3.36 -7.05
N TYR A 92 -11.79 -2.17 -7.06
CA TYR A 92 -11.70 -1.24 -8.18
C TYR A 92 -10.26 -0.87 -8.53
N LYS A 93 -9.43 -0.54 -7.53
CA LYS A 93 -8.02 -0.20 -7.72
C LYS A 93 -7.22 -1.38 -8.30
N LEU A 94 -7.55 -2.61 -7.91
CA LEU A 94 -6.89 -3.82 -8.41
C LEU A 94 -7.27 -4.11 -9.86
N ILE A 95 -8.56 -4.02 -10.19
CA ILE A 95 -9.05 -4.19 -11.58
C ILE A 95 -8.36 -3.21 -12.53
N ARG A 96 -8.33 -1.92 -12.15
CA ARG A 96 -7.62 -0.89 -12.92
C ARG A 96 -6.11 -1.14 -13.00
N ARG A 97 -5.48 -1.59 -11.92
CA ARG A 97 -4.03 -1.84 -11.88
C ARG A 97 -3.62 -2.96 -12.83
N TYR A 98 -4.43 -4.02 -12.92
CA TYR A 98 -4.14 -5.20 -13.73
C TYR A 98 -4.84 -5.21 -15.09
N ASN A 99 -5.51 -4.12 -15.47
CA ASN A 99 -6.27 -3.97 -16.72
C ASN A 99 -7.20 -5.17 -16.97
N LEU A 100 -8.03 -5.49 -15.96
CA LEU A 100 -8.93 -6.65 -16.00
C LEU A 100 -10.30 -6.32 -16.59
N LYS A 101 -10.55 -5.04 -16.87
CA LYS A 101 -11.68 -4.48 -17.59
C LYS A 101 -11.18 -3.38 -18.51
#